data_AF-A0A5R8Y441-F1
#
_entry.id   AF-A0A5R8Y441-F1
#
_cell.length_a   1.000
_cell.length_b   1.000
_cell.length_c   1.000
_cell.angle_alpha   90.00
_cell.angle_beta   90.00
_cell.angle_gamma   90.00
#
_symmetry.space_group_name_H-M   'P 1'
#
loop_
_entity.id
_entity.type
_entity.pdbx_description
1 polymer ?
#
loop_
_entity_poly.entity_id
_entity_poly.type
_entity_poly.pdbx_seq_one_letter_code
_entity_poly.pdbx_strand_id
1 'polypeptide(L)'
;MYNNMGRELAYIISSLIKWGIFFGILYLIFTNFGTFLIIVFVLIAVAYYAFYQFKKKFKEQVHNQGFRFTFNGQDFSSNSSSNGGFDFREFEERFRQGGFNQGNFNHGGFNSLSELSEAKDFFGFTSDPTRDEIKRRYKELAKKYHPDINNHGDGLMQKLNHYKDVLLKAFPN
;
A
#
# COMPACT_ATOMS: atom_id res chain seq x y z
N MET A 1 93.38 -10.13 -16.97
CA MET A 1 92.06 -10.81 -16.78
C MET A 1 91.30 -10.33 -15.54
N TYR A 2 91.94 -9.90 -14.45
CA TYR A 2 91.25 -9.46 -13.21
C TYR A 2 90.42 -8.16 -13.35
N ASN A 3 90.80 -7.24 -14.25
CA ASN A 3 90.10 -5.96 -14.47
C ASN A 3 88.76 -6.08 -15.21
N ASN A 4 88.46 -7.24 -15.83
CA ASN A 4 87.15 -7.46 -16.44
C ASN A 4 86.14 -7.88 -15.38
N MET A 5 86.52 -8.77 -14.47
CA MET A 5 85.64 -9.28 -13.43
C MET A 5 85.16 -8.20 -12.45
N GLY A 6 86.04 -7.25 -12.06
CA GLY A 6 85.64 -6.12 -11.23
C GLY A 6 84.67 -5.14 -11.91
N ARG A 7 84.78 -4.97 -13.23
CA ARG A 7 83.86 -4.14 -14.02
C ARG A 7 82.50 -4.82 -14.18
N GLU A 8 82.47 -6.11 -14.51
CA GLU A 8 81.23 -6.89 -14.59
C GLU A 8 80.48 -6.88 -13.24
N LEU A 9 81.19 -7.06 -12.12
CA LEU A 9 80.58 -6.97 -10.79
C LEU A 9 80.02 -5.58 -10.50
N ALA A 10 80.72 -4.51 -10.87
CA ALA A 10 80.22 -3.14 -10.72
C ALA A 10 78.96 -2.88 -11.57
N TYR A 11 78.88 -3.45 -12.78
CA TYR A 11 77.68 -3.36 -13.63
C TYR A 11 76.50 -4.12 -13.02
N ILE A 12 76.72 -5.33 -12.50
CA ILE A 12 75.67 -6.12 -11.86
C ILE A 12 75.15 -5.40 -10.61
N ILE A 13 76.03 -4.87 -9.77
CA ILE A 13 75.66 -4.14 -8.55
C ILE A 13 74.87 -2.86 -8.88
N SER A 14 75.34 -2.07 -9.85
CA SER A 14 74.63 -0.85 -10.26
C SER A 14 73.27 -1.14 -10.90
N SER A 15 73.14 -2.26 -11.63
CA SER A 15 71.86 -2.75 -12.15
C SER A 15 70.93 -3.18 -11.03
N LEU A 16 71.44 -3.92 -10.03
CA LEU A 16 70.66 -4.37 -8.87
C LEU A 16 70.11 -3.19 -8.06
N ILE A 17 70.92 -2.14 -7.86
CA ILE A 17 70.49 -0.93 -7.13
C ILE A 17 69.35 -0.23 -7.89
N LYS A 18 69.45 -0.10 -9.22
CA LYS A 18 68.39 0.51 -10.04
C LYS A 18 67.10 -0.29 -9.99
N TRP A 19 67.18 -1.62 -10.09
CA TRP A 19 66.01 -2.50 -9.92
C TRP A 19 65.44 -2.43 -8.50
N GLY A 20 66.27 -2.39 -7.48
CA GLY A 20 65.83 -2.27 -6.08
C GLY A 20 65.08 -0.97 -5.81
N ILE A 21 65.55 0.16 -6.34
CA ILE A 21 64.84 1.44 -6.24
C ILE A 21 63.52 1.39 -7.02
N PHE A 22 63.53 0.83 -8.25
CA PHE A 22 62.33 0.68 -9.06
C PHE A 22 61.26 -0.15 -8.34
N PHE A 23 61.61 -1.34 -7.85
CA PHE A 23 60.69 -2.19 -7.09
C PHE A 23 60.30 -1.59 -5.74
N GLY A 24 61.17 -0.82 -5.09
CA GLY A 24 60.86 -0.11 -3.85
C GLY A 24 59.80 0.97 -4.05
N ILE A 25 59.91 1.78 -5.10
CA ILE A 25 58.90 2.78 -5.47
C ILE A 25 57.60 2.08 -5.88
N LEU A 26 57.70 1.01 -6.69
CA LEU A 26 56.56 0.22 -7.10
C LEU A 26 55.83 -0.37 -5.88
N TYR A 27 56.56 -0.93 -4.92
CA TYR A 27 56.02 -1.47 -3.67
C TYR A 27 55.32 -0.39 -2.84
N LEU A 28 55.91 0.81 -2.74
CA LEU A 28 55.28 1.94 -2.05
C LEU A 28 53.96 2.35 -2.71
N ILE A 29 53.92 2.43 -4.03
CA ILE A 29 52.69 2.75 -4.77
C ILE A 29 51.68 1.63 -4.62
N PHE A 30 52.04 0.38 -4.90
CA PHE A 30 51.12 -0.76 -4.86
C PHE A 30 50.64 -1.11 -3.47
N THR A 31 51.44 -0.93 -2.42
CA THR A 31 51.00 -1.19 -1.04
C THR A 31 50.03 -0.12 -0.57
N ASN A 32 50.34 1.16 -0.78
CA ASN A 32 49.43 2.25 -0.42
C ASN A 32 48.15 2.24 -1.28
N PHE A 33 48.29 2.02 -2.60
CA PHE A 33 47.17 1.93 -3.54
C PHE A 33 46.34 0.66 -3.34
N GLY A 34 46.99 -0.49 -3.11
CA GLY A 34 46.32 -1.76 -2.83
C GLY A 34 45.53 -1.71 -1.52
N THR A 35 46.09 -1.10 -0.47
CA THR A 35 45.38 -0.89 0.79
C THR A 35 44.17 0.04 0.58
N PHE A 36 44.32 1.11 -0.19
CA PHE A 36 43.21 1.98 -0.57
C PHE A 36 42.09 1.20 -1.29
N LEU A 37 42.42 0.34 -2.27
CA LEU A 37 41.42 -0.47 -2.97
C LEU A 37 40.71 -1.47 -2.05
N ILE A 38 41.43 -2.10 -1.12
CA ILE A 38 40.82 -2.99 -0.13
C ILE A 38 39.83 -2.23 0.75
N ILE A 39 40.22 -1.04 1.24
CA ILE A 39 39.34 -0.19 2.05
C ILE A 39 38.09 0.21 1.26
N VAL A 40 38.24 0.63 0.00
CA VAL A 40 37.10 0.98 -0.87
C VAL A 40 36.17 -0.22 -1.07
N PHE A 41 36.72 -1.41 -1.32
CA PHE A 41 35.92 -2.62 -1.50
C PHE A 41 35.14 -2.99 -0.22
N VAL A 42 35.80 -2.90 0.95
CA VAL A 42 35.14 -3.14 2.25
C VAL A 42 34.03 -2.11 2.50
N LEU A 43 34.26 -0.83 2.22
CA LEU A 43 33.23 0.21 2.36
C LEU A 43 32.03 -0.05 1.45
N ILE A 44 32.26 -0.44 0.19
CA ILE A 44 31.18 -0.80 -0.75
C ILE A 44 30.43 -2.03 -0.25
N ALA A 45 31.13 -3.07 0.24
CA ALA A 45 30.50 -4.28 0.77
C ALA A 45 29.64 -3.98 2.01
N VAL A 46 30.14 -3.14 2.93
CA VAL A 46 29.39 -2.68 4.11
C VAL A 46 28.18 -1.86 3.70
N ALA A 47 28.32 -0.92 2.76
CA ALA A 47 27.20 -0.12 2.25
C ALA A 47 26.14 -1.00 1.56
N TYR A 48 26.58 -1.97 0.74
CA TYR A 48 25.70 -2.95 0.10
C TYR A 48 24.94 -3.79 1.14
N TYR A 49 25.64 -4.29 2.17
CA TYR A 49 25.01 -5.05 3.25
C TYR A 49 24.00 -4.20 4.05
N ALA A 50 24.36 -2.96 4.38
CA ALA A 50 23.47 -2.02 5.06
C ALA A 50 22.22 -1.73 4.22
N PHE A 51 22.38 -1.47 2.92
CA PHE A 51 21.26 -1.26 2.00
C PHE A 51 20.38 -2.51 1.85
N TYR A 52 20.98 -3.71 1.79
CA TYR A 52 20.24 -4.97 1.78
C TYR A 52 19.39 -5.15 3.04
N GLN A 53 19.98 -4.89 4.21
CA GLN A 53 19.27 -4.92 5.49
C GLN A 53 18.14 -3.89 5.54
N PHE A 54 18.38 -2.68 5.01
CA PHE A 54 17.37 -1.62 4.96
C PHE A 54 16.20 -1.99 4.03
N LYS A 55 16.50 -2.54 2.84
CA LYS A 55 15.46 -3.06 1.91
C LYS A 55 14.66 -4.20 2.52
N LYS A 56 15.30 -5.09 3.28
CA LYS A 56 14.62 -6.17 4.02
C LYS A 56 13.68 -5.61 5.09
N LYS A 57 14.16 -4.66 5.91
CA LYS A 57 13.36 -3.98 6.94
C LYS A 57 12.17 -3.23 6.34
N PHE A 58 12.34 -2.58 5.18
CA PHE A 58 11.22 -1.98 4.47
C PHE A 58 10.26 -3.00 3.90
N LYS A 59 10.71 -4.13 3.38
CA LYS A 59 9.79 -5.16 2.87
C LYS A 59 8.94 -5.76 3.99
N GLU A 60 9.53 -5.95 5.18
CA GLU A 60 8.82 -6.43 6.38
C GLU A 60 7.93 -5.35 7.01
N GLN A 61 8.33 -4.08 6.98
CA GLN A 61 7.50 -2.95 7.42
C GLN A 61 6.40 -2.62 6.42
N VAL A 62 6.60 -2.73 5.12
CA VAL A 62 5.55 -2.49 4.11
C VAL A 62 4.47 -3.58 4.17
N HIS A 63 4.83 -4.82 4.54
CA HIS A 63 3.85 -5.89 4.79
C HIS A 63 3.17 -5.78 6.18
N ASN A 64 3.77 -5.07 7.14
CA ASN A 64 3.21 -4.80 8.49
C ASN A 64 2.62 -3.37 8.67
N GLN A 65 2.78 -2.50 7.67
CA GLN A 65 2.15 -1.17 7.55
C GLN A 65 0.99 -1.21 6.54
N GLY A 66 0.51 -2.40 6.19
CA GLY A 66 -0.91 -2.51 5.91
C GLY A 66 -1.62 -2.06 7.19
N PHE A 67 -2.42 -1.00 7.10
CA PHE A 67 -3.35 -0.59 8.16
C PHE A 67 -4.08 -1.84 8.66
N ARG A 68 -3.60 -2.43 9.77
CA ARG A 68 -4.24 -3.60 10.34
C ARG A 68 -5.31 -3.07 11.27
N PHE A 69 -6.52 -2.93 10.75
CA PHE A 69 -7.71 -2.75 11.56
C PHE A 69 -7.95 -4.03 12.37
N THR A 70 -7.31 -4.13 13.54
CA THR A 70 -7.65 -5.17 14.51
C THR A 70 -8.80 -4.65 15.35
N PHE A 71 -10.02 -5.05 15.02
CA PHE A 71 -11.15 -4.86 15.92
C PHE A 71 -11.02 -5.88 17.07
N ASN A 72 -10.52 -5.42 18.22
CA ASN A 72 -10.47 -6.26 19.41
C ASN A 72 -11.82 -6.14 20.13
N GLY A 73 -12.54 -7.25 20.30
CA GLY A 73 -13.87 -7.25 20.94
C GLY A 73 -13.86 -6.67 22.37
N GLN A 74 -12.68 -6.63 22.99
CA GLN A 74 -12.47 -6.04 24.30
C GLN A 74 -12.57 -4.50 24.29
N ASP A 75 -12.26 -3.84 23.17
CA ASP A 75 -12.36 -2.38 23.03
C ASP A 75 -13.83 -1.91 23.03
N PHE A 76 -14.74 -2.74 22.51
CA PHE A 76 -16.19 -2.49 22.54
C PHE A 76 -16.83 -2.74 23.92
N SER A 77 -16.20 -3.57 24.75
CA SER A 77 -16.71 -3.88 26.10
C SER A 77 -16.42 -2.77 27.12
N SER A 78 -15.45 -1.90 26.84
CA SER A 78 -14.94 -0.94 27.81
C SER A 78 -15.76 0.36 27.92
N ASN A 79 -16.66 0.64 26.97
CA ASN A 79 -17.41 1.91 26.92
C ASN A 79 -18.94 1.78 27.00
N SER A 80 -19.47 0.62 27.44
CA SER A 80 -20.92 0.41 27.61
C SER A 80 -21.42 0.67 29.04
N SER A 81 -20.86 1.68 29.73
CA SER A 81 -21.26 2.03 31.11
C SER A 81 -22.33 3.13 31.21
N SER A 82 -23.00 3.50 30.12
CA SER A 82 -24.15 4.40 30.20
C SER A 82 -25.16 4.10 29.10
N ASN A 83 -26.18 3.33 29.50
CA ASN A 83 -27.51 3.27 28.88
C ASN A 83 -27.61 2.58 27.49
N GLY A 84 -27.60 1.24 27.49
CA GLY A 84 -27.98 0.42 26.33
C GLY A 84 -26.82 -0.27 25.62
N GLY A 85 -26.00 -1.03 26.35
CA GLY A 85 -24.93 -1.84 25.77
C GLY A 85 -25.49 -2.97 24.90
N PHE A 86 -24.99 -3.08 23.66
CA PHE A 86 -25.35 -4.16 22.74
C PHE A 86 -24.64 -5.45 23.18
N ASP A 87 -25.40 -6.44 23.67
CA ASP A 87 -24.84 -7.70 24.17
C ASP A 87 -24.72 -8.73 23.03
N PHE A 88 -23.49 -9.02 22.63
CA PHE A 88 -23.19 -9.96 21.54
C PHE A 88 -23.64 -11.40 21.85
N ARG A 89 -23.71 -11.78 23.14
CA ARG A 89 -24.17 -13.13 23.52
C ARG A 89 -25.67 -13.28 23.32
N GLU A 90 -26.43 -12.25 23.67
CA GLU A 90 -27.88 -12.24 23.46
C GLU A 90 -28.22 -12.28 21.95
N PHE A 91 -27.42 -11.61 21.13
CA PHE A 91 -27.55 -11.67 19.68
C PHE A 91 -27.26 -13.08 19.12
N GLU A 92 -26.18 -13.73 19.57
CA GLU A 92 -25.80 -15.07 19.11
C GLU A 92 -26.85 -16.13 19.50
N GLU A 93 -27.41 -16.03 20.70
CA GLU A 93 -28.49 -16.91 21.17
C GLU A 93 -29.77 -16.76 20.34
N ARG A 94 -30.16 -15.53 19.98
CA ARG A 94 -31.30 -15.26 19.08
C ARG A 94 -31.07 -15.78 17.66
N PHE A 95 -29.83 -15.72 17.17
CA PHE A 95 -29.42 -16.27 15.87
C PHE A 95 -29.53 -17.80 15.84
N ARG A 96 -29.09 -18.47 16.91
CA ARG A 96 -29.11 -19.93 17.04
C ARG A 96 -30.51 -20.49 17.25
N GLN A 97 -31.43 -19.75 17.86
CA GLN A 97 -32.83 -20.16 18.04
C GLN A 97 -33.71 -20.00 16.78
N GLY A 98 -33.14 -19.64 15.62
CA GLY A 98 -33.87 -19.57 14.35
C GLY A 98 -34.89 -18.44 14.27
N GLY A 99 -34.81 -17.45 15.16
CA GLY A 99 -35.75 -16.34 15.26
C GLY A 99 -35.42 -15.15 14.36
N PHE A 100 -35.31 -15.34 13.04
CA PHE A 100 -35.41 -14.23 12.08
C PHE A 100 -36.88 -14.00 11.71
N ASN A 101 -37.70 -13.70 12.72
CA ASN A 101 -39.01 -13.15 12.42
C ASN A 101 -38.81 -11.68 12.02
N GLN A 102 -38.74 -11.50 10.69
CA GLN A 102 -38.96 -10.29 9.91
C GLN A 102 -39.32 -9.05 10.75
N GLY A 103 -38.28 -8.39 11.27
CA GLY A 103 -38.42 -7.21 12.09
C GLY A 103 -37.05 -6.70 12.49
N ASN A 104 -36.48 -5.82 11.66
CA ASN A 104 -35.47 -4.86 12.10
C ASN A 104 -34.02 -5.38 12.32
N PHE A 105 -33.46 -6.13 11.36
CA PHE A 105 -32.01 -6.36 11.28
C PHE A 105 -31.37 -5.58 10.11
N ASN A 106 -31.34 -4.27 10.31
CA ASN A 106 -30.39 -3.36 9.67
C ASN A 106 -29.01 -3.59 10.31
N HIS A 107 -28.21 -4.52 9.79
CA HIS A 107 -26.81 -4.70 10.19
C HIS A 107 -25.88 -4.54 8.97
N GLY A 108 -25.81 -3.28 8.53
CA GLY A 108 -24.90 -2.68 7.55
C GLY A 108 -25.11 -1.15 7.44
N GLY A 109 -25.73 -0.57 8.48
CA GLY A 109 -26.55 0.65 8.41
C GLY A 109 -25.84 1.98 8.67
N PHE A 110 -24.63 2.17 8.13
CA PHE A 110 -24.07 3.53 8.00
C PHE A 110 -23.94 3.98 6.54
N ASN A 111 -23.72 3.04 5.61
CA ASN A 111 -23.63 3.36 4.17
C ASN A 111 -25.00 3.42 3.50
N SER A 112 -25.96 2.55 3.88
CA SER A 112 -27.27 2.51 3.22
C SER A 112 -28.14 3.75 3.46
N LEU A 113 -27.97 4.43 4.61
CA LEU A 113 -28.65 5.71 4.88
C LEU A 113 -28.02 6.86 4.08
N SER A 114 -26.68 6.89 3.97
CA SER A 114 -25.96 7.86 3.13
C SER A 114 -26.32 7.67 1.66
N GLU A 115 -26.26 6.44 1.15
CA GLU A 115 -26.60 6.11 -0.24
C GLU A 115 -28.07 6.39 -0.55
N LEU A 116 -28.98 6.18 0.40
CA LEU A 116 -30.40 6.52 0.24
C LEU A 116 -30.60 8.04 0.20
N SER A 117 -29.90 8.79 1.04
CA SER A 117 -29.94 10.26 1.04
C SER A 117 -29.39 10.82 -0.28
N GLU A 118 -28.22 10.33 -0.71
CA GLU A 118 -27.61 10.71 -1.98
C GLU A 118 -28.49 10.34 -3.18
N ALA A 119 -29.14 9.17 -3.15
CA ALA A 119 -30.06 8.77 -4.21
C ALA A 119 -31.32 9.66 -4.24
N LYS A 120 -31.85 10.07 -3.08
CA LYS A 120 -32.96 11.02 -2.99
C LYS A 120 -32.55 12.39 -3.54
N ASP A 121 -31.37 12.89 -3.18
CA ASP A 121 -30.84 14.16 -3.68
C ASP A 121 -30.59 14.13 -5.19
N PHE A 122 -30.04 13.02 -5.71
CA PHE A 122 -29.77 12.84 -7.14
C PHE A 122 -31.05 12.84 -7.98
N PHE A 123 -32.13 12.22 -7.47
CA PHE A 123 -33.43 12.23 -8.12
C PHE A 123 -34.26 13.50 -7.81
N GLY A 124 -33.81 14.33 -6.86
CA GLY A 124 -34.50 15.54 -6.43
C GLY A 124 -35.77 15.28 -5.63
N PHE A 125 -35.82 14.20 -4.85
CA PHE A 125 -36.94 13.89 -3.97
C PHE A 125 -36.77 14.56 -2.62
N THR A 126 -37.70 15.43 -2.24
CA THR A 126 -37.74 16.11 -0.92
C THR A 126 -38.54 15.34 0.13
N SER A 127 -39.28 14.31 -0.27
CA SER A 127 -40.10 13.43 0.58
C SER A 127 -39.87 11.96 0.21
N ASP A 128 -40.45 11.04 0.98
CA ASP A 128 -40.43 9.61 0.65
C ASP A 128 -41.16 9.33 -0.67
N PRO A 129 -40.44 8.96 -1.74
CA PRO A 129 -41.05 8.79 -3.06
C PRO A 129 -41.72 7.43 -3.18
N THR A 130 -42.83 7.37 -3.90
CA THR A 130 -43.48 6.11 -4.27
C THR A 130 -42.74 5.41 -5.42
N ARG A 131 -42.93 4.10 -5.57
CA ARG A 131 -42.30 3.31 -6.65
C ARG A 131 -42.56 3.86 -8.05
N ASP A 132 -43.77 4.35 -8.28
CA ASP A 132 -44.17 4.87 -9.58
C ASP A 132 -43.51 6.23 -9.86
N GLU A 133 -43.32 7.04 -8.82
CA GLU A 133 -42.57 8.30 -8.92
C GLU A 133 -41.08 8.06 -9.19
N ILE A 134 -40.46 7.08 -8.51
CA ILE A 134 -39.08 6.66 -8.76
C ILE A 134 -38.92 6.23 -10.23
N LYS A 135 -39.84 5.39 -10.74
CA LYS A 135 -39.81 4.94 -12.13
C LYS A 135 -40.04 6.07 -13.13
N ARG A 136 -40.94 7.02 -12.83
CA ARG A 136 -41.22 8.17 -13.70
C ARG A 136 -39.99 9.08 -13.79
N ARG A 137 -39.41 9.46 -12.65
CA ARG A 137 -38.19 10.29 -12.60
C ARG A 137 -36.99 9.60 -13.24
N TYR A 138 -36.85 8.29 -13.03
CA TYR A 138 -35.81 7.50 -13.70
C TYR A 138 -35.93 7.60 -15.23
N LYS A 139 -37.14 7.47 -15.80
CA LYS A 139 -37.34 7.59 -17.26
C LYS A 139 -37.00 8.99 -17.79
N GLU A 140 -37.31 10.04 -17.03
CA GLU A 140 -36.95 11.42 -17.37
C GLU A 140 -35.42 11.62 -17.37
N LEU A 141 -34.75 11.17 -16.31
CA LEU A 141 -33.29 11.29 -16.17
C LEU A 141 -32.55 10.38 -17.16
N ALA A 142 -33.03 9.18 -17.45
CA ALA A 142 -32.43 8.26 -18.40
C ALA A 142 -32.47 8.82 -19.83
N LYS A 143 -33.54 9.52 -20.22
CA LYS A 143 -33.60 10.23 -21.51
C LYS A 143 -32.61 11.39 -21.56
N LYS A 144 -32.39 12.09 -20.44
CA LYS A 144 -31.46 13.20 -20.34
C LYS A 144 -30.00 12.74 -20.34
N TYR A 145 -29.70 11.63 -19.68
CA TYR A 145 -28.34 11.08 -19.51
C TYR A 145 -28.00 9.95 -20.47
N HIS A 146 -28.79 9.76 -21.54
CA HIS A 146 -28.52 8.74 -22.54
C HIS A 146 -27.16 8.99 -23.21
N PRO A 147 -26.29 7.97 -23.32
CA PRO A 147 -24.96 8.14 -23.91
C PRO A 147 -25.01 8.64 -25.36
N ASP A 148 -26.04 8.26 -26.14
CA ASP A 148 -26.21 8.77 -27.51
C ASP A 148 -26.52 10.27 -27.58
N ILE A 149 -27.03 10.88 -26.50
CA ILE A 149 -27.41 12.30 -26.45
C ILE A 149 -26.35 13.10 -25.67
N ASN A 150 -25.74 12.51 -24.65
CA ASN A 150 -24.66 13.10 -23.87
C ASN A 150 -23.31 12.49 -24.24
N ASN A 151 -22.51 13.26 -24.98
CA ASN A 151 -21.13 12.96 -25.37
C ASN A 151 -20.13 12.94 -24.18
N HIS A 152 -20.62 12.78 -22.93
CA HIS A 152 -19.87 12.87 -21.68
C HIS A 152 -19.75 11.52 -20.94
N GLY A 153 -19.80 10.41 -21.68
CA GLY A 153 -19.45 9.08 -21.19
C GLY A 153 -20.49 8.40 -20.29
N ASP A 154 -20.35 7.08 -20.15
CA ASP A 154 -21.34 6.18 -19.55
C ASP A 154 -21.54 6.34 -18.03
N GLY A 155 -20.71 7.15 -17.37
CA GLY A 155 -20.65 7.23 -15.91
C GLY A 155 -21.94 7.76 -15.26
N LEU A 156 -22.66 8.68 -15.91
CA LEU A 156 -23.91 9.24 -15.38
C LEU A 156 -25.07 8.25 -15.45
N MET A 157 -25.13 7.43 -16.49
CA MET A 157 -26.14 6.39 -16.65
C MET A 157 -25.93 5.24 -15.65
N GLN A 158 -24.66 4.86 -15.41
CA GLN A 158 -24.33 3.84 -14.41
C GLN A 158 -24.73 4.27 -12.99
N LYS A 159 -24.46 5.53 -12.63
CA LYS A 159 -24.90 6.10 -11.34
C LYS A 159 -26.42 6.13 -11.21
N LEU A 160 -27.13 6.54 -12.28
CA LEU A 160 -28.60 6.54 -12.30
C LEU A 160 -29.18 5.13 -12.08
N ASN A 161 -28.60 4.11 -12.70
CA ASN A 161 -29.02 2.72 -12.52
C ASN A 161 -28.82 2.24 -11.09
N HIS A 162 -27.65 2.54 -10.51
CA HIS A 162 -27.32 2.17 -9.14
C HIS A 162 -28.29 2.81 -8.13
N TYR A 163 -28.51 4.13 -8.22
CA TYR A 163 -29.42 4.83 -7.31
C TYR A 163 -30.89 4.43 -7.46
N LYS A 164 -31.33 4.04 -8.67
CA LYS A 164 -32.66 3.44 -8.87
C LYS A 164 -32.82 2.17 -8.04
N ASP A 165 -31.83 1.29 -8.06
CA ASP A 165 -31.92 0.01 -7.38
C ASP A 165 -31.88 0.17 -5.86
N VAL A 166 -31.11 1.15 -5.36
CA VAL A 166 -31.13 1.55 -3.94
C VAL A 166 -32.51 2.08 -3.53
N LEU A 167 -33.11 2.99 -4.30
CA LEU A 167 -34.43 3.54 -4.02
C LEU A 167 -35.54 2.48 -4.07
N LEU A 168 -35.52 1.58 -5.07
CA LEU A 168 -36.51 0.51 -5.18
C LEU A 168 -36.39 -0.55 -4.08
N LYS A 169 -35.17 -0.74 -3.54
CA LYS A 169 -34.94 -1.61 -2.38
C LYS A 169 -35.44 -0.97 -1.08
N ALA A 170 -35.32 0.35 -0.95
CA ALA A 170 -35.79 1.10 0.21
C ALA A 170 -37.33 1.29 0.21
N PHE A 171 -37.94 1.43 -0.97
CA PHE A 171 -39.39 1.63 -1.14
C PHE A 171 -40.00 0.49 -1.97
N PRO A 172 -40.23 -0.70 -1.38
CA PRO A 172 -40.80 -1.86 -2.10
C PRO A 172 -42.32 -1.80 -2.30
N ASN A 173 -43.02 -0.86 -1.65
CA ASN A 173 -44.47 -0.67 -1.70
C ASN A 173 -44.85 0.51 -2.60
#